data_AF-H3NF61-F1
#
_entry.id   AF-H3NF61-F1
#
_cell.length_a   1.000
_cell.length_b   1.000
_cell.length_c   1.000
_cell.angle_alpha   90.00
_cell.angle_beta   90.00
_cell.angle_gamma   90.00
#
_symmetry.space_group_name_H-M   'P 1'
#
loop_
_entity.id
_entity.type
_entity.pdbx_description
1 polymer ?
#
loop_
_entity_poly.entity_id
_entity_poly.type
_entity_poly.pdbx_seq_one_letter_code
_entity_poly.pdbx_strand_id
1 'polypeptide(L)'
;MKQSTIELIKQFHKERNWEQHHNLKDLSLSLTLEATELLELFQWKNPEEAAKEHYQDMKDELADILIYAITIANKLDVDLDTIIVEKMKKNAQKYPVND
;
A
#
# COMPACT_ATOMS: atom_id res chain seq x y z
N MET A 1 1.92 8.68 -9.14
CA MET A 1 3.12 8.79 -8.26
C MET A 1 4.32 9.28 -9.07
N LYS A 2 5.40 9.78 -8.45
CA LYS A 2 6.62 10.08 -9.23
C LYS A 2 7.16 8.77 -9.82
N GLN A 3 7.36 8.74 -11.14
CA GLN A 3 7.95 7.61 -11.88
C GLN A 3 9.18 7.02 -11.17
N SER A 4 9.97 7.87 -10.51
CA SER A 4 11.15 7.52 -9.72
C SER A 4 10.89 6.53 -8.57
N THR A 5 9.71 6.54 -7.93
CA THR A 5 9.43 5.67 -6.77
C THR A 5 9.17 4.24 -7.21
N ILE A 6 8.41 4.06 -8.30
CA ILE A 6 8.12 2.72 -8.85
C ILE A 6 9.41 2.07 -9.36
N GLU A 7 10.27 2.86 -10.02
CA GLU A 7 11.56 2.40 -10.51
C GLU A 7 12.51 2.00 -9.37
N LEU A 8 12.52 2.75 -8.26
CA LEU A 8 13.29 2.40 -7.06
C LEU A 8 12.87 1.03 -6.51
N ILE A 9 11.56 0.78 -6.36
CA ILE A 9 11.03 -0.50 -5.84
C ILE A 9 11.39 -1.65 -6.79
N LYS A 10 11.21 -1.46 -8.10
CA LYS A 10 11.58 -2.46 -9.11
C LYS A 10 13.06 -2.82 -9.03
N GLN A 11 13.92 -1.80 -8.97
CA GLN A 11 15.36 -2.00 -8.89
C GLN A 11 15.75 -2.73 -7.60
N PHE A 12 15.17 -2.35 -6.46
CA PHE A 12 15.39 -3.01 -5.17
C PHE A 12 15.05 -4.50 -5.19
N HIS A 13 13.91 -4.87 -5.79
CA HIS A 13 13.50 -6.27 -5.94
C HIS A 13 14.39 -7.06 -6.89
N LYS A 14 14.76 -6.45 -8.01
CA LYS A 14 15.63 -7.07 -9.02
C LYS A 14 17.01 -7.39 -8.45
N GLU A 15 17.62 -6.46 -7.72
CA GLU A 15 18.93 -6.65 -7.09
C GLU A 15 18.97 -7.82 -6.10
N ARG A 16 17.82 -8.16 -5.50
CA ARG A 16 17.70 -9.25 -4.54
C ARG A 16 17.15 -10.54 -5.14
N ASN A 17 16.87 -10.54 -6.45
CA ASN A 17 16.24 -11.65 -7.15
C ASN A 17 14.93 -12.11 -6.47
N TRP A 18 14.14 -11.16 -5.96
CA TRP A 18 12.88 -11.46 -5.24
C TRP A 18 11.70 -11.71 -6.19
N GLU A 19 11.82 -11.33 -7.46
CA GLU A 19 10.76 -11.50 -8.47
C GLU A 19 10.28 -12.96 -8.62
N GLN A 20 11.13 -13.93 -8.32
CA GLN A 20 10.80 -15.37 -8.32
C GLN A 20 9.79 -15.78 -7.24
N HIS A 21 9.69 -15.02 -6.14
CA HIS A 21 8.79 -15.28 -5.02
C HIS A 21 7.50 -14.43 -5.08
N HIS A 22 7.40 -13.52 -6.05
CA HIS A 22 6.32 -12.55 -6.16
C HIS A 22 5.17 -13.05 -7.04
N ASN A 23 4.45 -14.10 -6.60
CA ASN A 23 3.12 -14.38 -7.14
C ASN A 23 2.07 -13.49 -6.44
N LEU A 24 0.93 -13.26 -7.10
CA LEU A 24 -0.10 -12.34 -6.60
C LEU A 24 -0.67 -12.75 -5.24
N LYS A 25 -0.73 -14.06 -4.95
CA LYS A 25 -1.24 -14.57 -3.67
C LYS A 25 -0.32 -14.16 -2.53
N ASP A 26 0.98 -14.40 -2.69
CA ASP A 26 1.97 -14.16 -1.64
C ASP A 26 2.24 -12.65 -1.46
N LEU A 27 2.20 -11.86 -2.54
CA LEU A 27 2.21 -10.39 -2.44
C LEU A 27 0.99 -9.85 -1.69
N SER A 28 -0.21 -10.38 -1.97
CA SER A 28 -1.44 -9.97 -1.26
C SER A 28 -1.41 -10.38 0.22
N LEU A 29 -0.82 -11.54 0.52
CA LEU A 29 -0.58 -11.98 1.88
C LEU A 29 0.35 -10.99 2.60
N SER A 30 1.48 -10.64 2.00
CA SER A 30 2.45 -9.70 2.57
C SER A 30 1.79 -8.34 2.84
N LEU A 31 1.06 -7.79 1.85
CA LEU A 31 0.28 -6.55 2.03
C LEU A 31 -0.67 -6.62 3.23
N THR A 32 -1.31 -7.77 3.47
CA THR A 32 -2.23 -7.97 4.59
C THR A 32 -1.50 -8.01 5.93
N LEU A 33 -0.28 -8.58 5.96
CA LEU A 33 0.57 -8.58 7.14
C LEU A 33 0.95 -7.15 7.53
N GLU A 34 1.46 -6.34 6.61
CA GLU A 34 1.83 -4.94 6.90
C GLU A 34 0.61 -4.10 7.33
N ALA A 35 -0.56 -4.35 6.74
CA ALA A 35 -1.80 -3.72 7.19
C ALA A 35 -2.19 -4.12 8.63
N THR A 36 -1.80 -5.33 9.05
CA THR A 36 -1.99 -5.80 10.42
C THR A 36 -0.97 -5.17 11.36
N GLU A 37 0.29 -5.04 10.94
CA GLU A 37 1.34 -4.34 11.72
C GLU A 37 0.96 -2.87 11.99
N LEU A 38 0.43 -2.17 10.97
CA LEU A 38 -0.14 -0.83 11.15
C LEU A 38 -1.29 -0.81 12.17
N LEU A 39 -2.15 -1.83 12.17
CA LEU A 39 -3.25 -1.96 13.12
C LEU A 39 -2.76 -2.24 14.55
N GLU A 40 -1.69 -3.02 14.69
CA GLU A 40 -1.08 -3.36 15.99
C GLU A 40 -0.56 -2.14 16.75
N LEU A 41 -0.19 -1.07 16.04
CA LEU A 41 0.21 0.20 16.69
C LEU A 41 -0.91 0.82 17.54
N PHE A 42 -2.17 0.48 17.27
CA PHE A 42 -3.33 0.91 18.06
C PHE A 42 -3.70 -0.06 19.20
N GLN A 43 -3.02 -1.20 19.30
CA GLN A 43 -3.39 -2.24 20.23
C GLN A 43 -3.28 -1.75 21.69
N TRP A 44 -4.39 -1.83 22.43
CA TRP A 44 -4.51 -1.42 23.84
C TRP A 44 -4.31 0.08 24.11
N LYS A 45 -4.34 0.92 23.08
CA LYS A 45 -4.11 2.37 23.20
C LYS A 45 -5.32 3.19 22.78
N ASN A 46 -5.41 4.42 23.29
CA ASN A 46 -6.28 5.43 22.73
C ASN A 46 -5.77 5.83 21.32
N PRO A 47 -6.64 6.02 20.31
CA PRO A 47 -6.20 6.31 18.94
C PRO A 47 -5.37 7.60 18.79
N GLU A 48 -5.76 8.68 19.48
CA GLU A 48 -5.06 9.97 19.39
C GLU A 48 -3.68 9.93 20.05
N GLU A 49 -3.52 9.13 21.11
CA GLU A 49 -2.25 8.88 21.78
C GLU A 49 -1.33 7.99 20.94
N ALA A 50 -1.86 6.86 20.43
CA ALA A 50 -1.13 5.96 19.54
C ALA A 50 -0.58 6.69 18.31
N ALA A 51 -1.39 7.55 17.68
CA ALA A 51 -0.98 8.33 16.51
C ALA A 51 0.15 9.33 16.78
N LYS A 52 0.33 9.77 18.03
CA LYS A 52 1.43 10.65 18.43
C LYS A 52 2.68 9.87 18.80
N GLU A 53 2.52 8.83 19.60
CA GLU A 53 3.64 8.02 20.11
C GLU A 53 4.31 7.22 19.00
N HIS A 54 3.51 6.64 18.10
CA HIS A 54 3.97 5.71 17.06
C HIS A 54 3.95 6.33 15.67
N TYR A 55 4.04 7.66 15.57
CA TYR A 55 3.89 8.34 14.28
C TYR A 55 4.91 7.90 13.23
N GLN A 56 6.15 7.61 13.63
CA GLN A 56 7.17 7.12 12.70
C GLN A 56 6.85 5.69 12.27
N ASP A 57 6.56 4.80 13.21
CA ASP A 57 6.20 3.41 12.90
C ASP A 57 4.97 3.36 11.97
N MET A 58 3.94 4.17 12.21
CA MET A 58 2.78 4.27 11.32
C MET A 58 3.13 4.68 9.89
N LYS A 59 4.16 5.53 9.72
CA LYS A 59 4.62 5.92 8.38
C LYS A 59 5.38 4.78 7.71
N ASP A 60 6.15 4.01 8.47
CA ASP A 60 6.91 2.89 7.96
C ASP A 60 5.96 1.77 7.53
N GLU A 61 5.00 1.38 8.38
CA GLU A 61 3.98 0.38 8.01
C GLU A 61 3.12 0.83 6.82
N LEU A 62 2.76 2.12 6.77
CA LEU A 62 2.05 2.66 5.60
C LEU A 62 2.90 2.60 4.33
N ALA A 63 4.21 2.84 4.44
CA ALA A 63 5.12 2.73 3.32
C ALA A 63 5.20 1.28 2.82
N ASP A 64 5.25 0.31 3.72
CA ASP A 64 5.30 -1.11 3.36
C ASP A 64 4.02 -1.59 2.67
N ILE A 65 2.84 -1.18 3.18
CA ILE A 65 1.55 -1.41 2.50
C ILE A 65 1.58 -0.86 1.06
N LEU A 66 2.09 0.37 0.88
CA LEU A 66 2.17 1.00 -0.42
C LEU A 66 3.17 0.30 -1.35
N ILE A 67 4.32 -0.13 -0.84
CA ILE A 67 5.33 -0.88 -1.61
C ILE A 67 4.73 -2.18 -2.16
N TYR A 68 4.02 -2.95 -1.32
CA TYR A 68 3.36 -4.16 -1.79
C TYR A 68 2.23 -3.87 -2.78
N ALA A 69 1.42 -2.84 -2.54
CA ALA A 69 0.35 -2.44 -3.47
C ALA A 69 0.90 -2.05 -4.86
N ILE A 70 1.99 -1.28 -4.90
CA ILE A 70 2.70 -0.90 -6.13
C ILE A 70 3.26 -2.14 -6.83
N THR A 71 3.85 -3.06 -6.06
CA THR A 71 4.42 -4.29 -6.60
C THR A 71 3.35 -5.17 -7.22
N ILE A 72 2.16 -5.26 -6.60
CA ILE A 72 0.99 -5.95 -7.14
C ILE A 72 0.51 -5.27 -8.43
N ALA A 73 0.35 -3.94 -8.43
CA ALA A 73 -0.05 -3.20 -9.63
C ALA A 73 0.91 -3.45 -10.80
N ASN A 74 2.22 -3.43 -10.53
CA ASN A 74 3.23 -3.76 -11.53
C ASN A 74 3.13 -5.22 -12.01
N LYS A 75 2.85 -6.18 -11.11
CA LYS A 75 2.68 -7.59 -11.48
C LYS A 75 1.43 -7.83 -12.34
N LEU A 76 0.39 -7.02 -12.14
CA LEU A 76 -0.84 -7.00 -12.93
C LEU A 76 -0.72 -6.22 -14.24
N ASP A 77 0.43 -5.57 -14.49
CA ASP A 77 0.66 -4.70 -15.64
C ASP A 77 -0.38 -3.56 -15.76
N VAL A 78 -0.72 -2.94 -14.63
CA VAL A 78 -1.65 -1.81 -14.57
C VAL A 78 -0.97 -0.54 -14.08
N ASP A 79 -1.38 0.59 -14.66
CA ASP A 79 -0.96 1.90 -14.17
C ASP A 79 -1.72 2.27 -12.89
N LEU A 80 -0.96 2.56 -11.82
CA LEU A 80 -1.53 2.80 -10.50
C LEU A 80 -2.43 4.04 -10.48
N ASP A 81 -2.00 5.14 -11.10
CA ASP A 81 -2.76 6.39 -11.09
C ASP A 81 -4.08 6.21 -11.85
N THR A 82 -4.05 5.48 -12.97
CA THR A 82 -5.24 5.14 -13.76
C THR A 82 -6.25 4.34 -12.94
N ILE A 83 -5.85 3.24 -12.30
CA ILE A 83 -6.80 2.39 -11.55
C ILE A 83 -7.41 3.14 -10.34
N ILE A 84 -6.65 4.04 -9.71
CA ILE A 84 -7.13 4.87 -8.61
C ILE A 84 -8.18 5.86 -9.13
N VAL A 85 -7.88 6.58 -10.22
CA VAL A 85 -8.80 7.57 -10.82
C VAL A 85 -10.10 6.91 -11.25
N GLU A 86 -10.04 5.75 -11.90
CA GLU A 86 -11.23 4.99 -12.28
C GLU A 86 -12.05 4.56 -11.07
N LYS A 87 -11.39 4.08 -10.01
CA LYS A 87 -12.06 3.69 -8.77
C LYS A 87 -12.71 4.89 -8.08
N MET A 88 -12.08 6.06 -8.08
CA MET A 88 -12.63 7.29 -7.53
C MET A 88 -13.88 7.76 -8.28
N LYS A 89 -13.88 7.69 -9.63
CA LYS A 89 -15.09 7.96 -10.43
C LYS A 89 -16.25 7.02 -10.07
N LYS A 90 -15.97 5.72 -9.94
CA LYS A 90 -16.97 4.73 -9.51
C LYS A 90 -17.48 5.00 -8.08
N ASN A 91 -16.60 5.40 -7.17
CA ASN A 91 -16.98 5.73 -5.80
C ASN A 91 -17.85 6.99 -5.73
N ALA A 92 -17.55 8.03 -6.51
CA ALA A 92 -18.36 9.24 -6.59
C ALA A 92 -19.78 8.97 -7.12
N GLN A 93 -19.92 8.04 -8.08
CA GLN A 93 -21.23 7.58 -8.54
C GLN A 93 -21.98 6.76 -7.48
N LYS A 94 -21.26 5.94 -6.71
CA LYS A 94 -21.84 5.11 -5.65
C LYS A 94 -22.27 5.93 -4.42
N TYR A 95 -21.54 6.99 -4.11
CA TYR A 95 -21.74 7.86 -2.95
C TYR A 95 -21.79 9.32 -3.41
N PRO A 96 -22.91 9.75 -4.03
CA PRO A 96 -23.07 11.13 -4.46
C PRO A 96 -23.12 12.08 -3.26
N VAL A 97 -22.62 13.31 -3.46
CA VAL A 97 -22.88 14.40 -2.51
C VAL A 97 -24.34 14.79 -2.69
N ASN A 98 -25.14 14.61 -1.65
CA ASN A 98 -26.47 15.17 -1.58
C ASN A 98 -26.37 16.46 -0.75
N ASP A 99 -26.97 17.53 -1.25
CA ASP A 99 -27.16 18.78 -0.50
C ASP A 99 -28.16 18.59 0.66
#